data_AF-A0A4U6RE40-F1
#
_entry.id   AF-A0A4U6RE40-F1
#
_cell.length_a   1.000
_cell.length_b   1.000
_cell.length_c   1.000
_cell.angle_alpha   90.00
_cell.angle_beta   90.00
_cell.angle_gamma   90.00
#
_symmetry.space_group_name_H-M   'P 1'
#
loop_
_entity.id
_entity.type
_entity.pdbx_description
1 polymer ?
#
loop_
_entity_poly.entity_id
_entity_poly.type
_entity_poly.pdbx_seq_one_letter_code
_entity_poly.pdbx_strand_id
1 'polypeptide(L)'
;MTVGSTLFALAASGFLYLIPQQPPDPRIRQAFRLWQGHAYVVVVKYPIAELTSARLYEDGEPLGPANSDPQDISAKGRGLYKLYRRSDETVPILMFSTSDNTDPNTNGRKYRLK
;
A
#
# COMPACT_ATOMS: atom_id res chain seq x y z
N MET A 1 -49.75 -37.32 -0.41
CA MET A 1 -49.38 -35.92 -0.15
C MET A 1 -48.65 -35.94 1.19
N THR A 2 -47.35 -35.71 1.33
CA THR A 2 -46.45 -34.75 0.65
C THR A 2 -45.04 -35.34 0.60
N VAL A 3 -44.35 -35.11 -0.51
CA VAL A 3 -42.93 -35.38 -0.74
C VAL A 3 -42.07 -34.46 0.12
N GLY A 4 -40.91 -34.94 0.58
CA GLY A 4 -39.90 -34.10 1.25
C GLY A 4 -38.58 -34.85 1.47
N SER A 5 -37.86 -35.12 0.38
CA SER A 5 -36.52 -35.71 0.35
C SER A 5 -35.46 -34.91 1.12
N THR A 6 -34.57 -35.67 1.76
CA THR A 6 -33.11 -35.51 1.88
C THR A 6 -32.44 -34.33 1.17
N LEU A 7 -31.47 -33.66 1.83
CA LEU A 7 -30.04 -33.76 1.47
C LEU A 7 -29.14 -33.01 2.46
N PHE A 8 -28.13 -33.72 2.97
CA PHE A 8 -26.92 -33.21 3.60
C PHE A 8 -26.19 -32.25 2.65
N ALA A 9 -25.71 -31.11 3.14
CA ALA A 9 -24.72 -30.28 2.42
C ALA A 9 -23.54 -29.95 3.34
N LEU A 10 -22.71 -30.95 3.62
CA LEU A 10 -21.30 -30.76 3.99
C LEU A 10 -20.50 -30.60 2.69
N ALA A 11 -20.44 -29.39 2.13
CA ALA A 11 -19.59 -29.11 0.98
C ALA A 11 -19.11 -27.66 1.01
N ALA A 12 -18.02 -27.39 1.74
CA ALA A 12 -17.32 -26.11 1.59
C ALA A 12 -15.81 -26.18 1.83
N SER A 13 -15.18 -27.36 1.80
CA SER A 13 -13.72 -27.45 1.99
C SER A 13 -12.90 -27.30 0.69
N GLY A 14 -13.50 -27.52 -0.47
CA GLY A 14 -12.82 -27.41 -1.77
C GLY A 14 -12.92 -26.04 -2.45
N PHE A 15 -13.97 -25.26 -2.15
CA PHE A 15 -14.25 -24.00 -2.84
C PHE A 15 -13.21 -22.91 -2.58
N LEU A 16 -12.55 -22.92 -1.41
CA LEU A 16 -11.47 -21.96 -1.10
C LEU A 16 -10.24 -22.16 -1.99
N TYR A 17 -9.99 -23.37 -2.50
CA TYR A 17 -8.87 -23.66 -3.40
C TYR A 17 -9.12 -23.28 -4.86
N LEU A 18 -10.39 -23.04 -5.23
CA LEU A 18 -10.78 -22.56 -6.56
C LEU A 18 -10.79 -21.03 -6.65
N ILE A 19 -10.59 -20.31 -5.55
CA ILE A 19 -10.37 -18.87 -5.60
C ILE A 19 -8.95 -18.67 -6.14
N PRO A 20 -8.76 -18.13 -7.36
CA PRO A 20 -7.43 -17.76 -7.79
C PRO A 20 -6.86 -16.79 -6.75
N GLN A 21 -5.74 -17.17 -6.14
CA GLN A 21 -5.00 -16.32 -5.21
C GLN A 21 -4.45 -15.14 -6.04
N GLN A 22 -5.30 -14.16 -6.35
CA GLN A 22 -4.83 -12.91 -6.92
C GLN A 22 -3.91 -12.28 -5.87
N PRO A 23 -2.64 -11.99 -6.21
CA PRO A 23 -1.78 -11.30 -5.28
C PRO A 23 -2.48 -10.01 -4.84
N PRO A 24 -2.41 -9.64 -3.55
CA PRO A 24 -3.05 -8.44 -3.06
C PRO A 24 -2.63 -7.26 -3.95
N ASP A 25 -3.60 -6.51 -4.50
CA ASP A 25 -3.33 -5.29 -5.26
C ASP A 25 -2.51 -4.36 -4.36
N PRO A 26 -1.21 -4.12 -4.63
CA PRO A 26 -0.32 -3.43 -3.70
C PRO A 26 -0.53 -1.91 -3.76
N ARG A 27 -1.76 -1.48 -4.05
CA ARG A 27 -2.16 -0.08 -4.09
C ARG A 27 -2.41 0.42 -2.69
N ILE A 28 -1.83 1.57 -2.39
CA ILE A 28 -2.13 2.30 -1.17
C ILE A 28 -3.45 3.04 -1.40
N ARG A 29 -4.52 2.58 -0.74
CA ARG A 29 -5.88 3.14 -0.85
C ARG A 29 -6.27 4.06 0.31
N GLN A 30 -5.40 4.17 1.29
CA GLN A 30 -5.64 4.94 2.50
C GLN A 30 -5.39 6.43 2.22
N ALA A 31 -6.07 7.29 2.97
CA ALA A 31 -5.74 8.71 2.99
C ALA A 31 -4.32 8.90 3.54
N PHE A 32 -3.57 9.77 2.87
CA PHE A 32 -2.23 10.17 3.26
C PHE A 32 -2.31 11.34 4.22
N ARG A 33 -1.70 11.21 5.40
CA ARG A 33 -1.65 12.29 6.39
C ARG A 33 -0.51 13.24 6.02
N LEU A 34 -0.81 14.53 5.90
CA LEU A 34 0.24 15.54 5.81
C LEU A 34 1.06 15.56 7.11
N TRP A 35 2.39 15.40 6.99
CA TRP A 35 3.30 15.53 8.13
C TRP A 35 3.84 16.96 8.21
N GLN A 36 4.50 17.43 7.15
CA GLN A 36 5.03 18.80 7.04
C GLN A 36 5.45 19.10 5.60
N GLY A 37 5.23 20.33 5.13
CA GLY A 37 5.70 20.78 3.80
C GLY A 37 5.14 19.88 2.68
N HIS A 38 6.02 19.24 1.93
CA HIS A 38 5.65 18.30 0.87
C HIS A 38 5.55 16.83 1.33
N ALA A 39 5.80 16.55 2.60
CA ALA A 39 5.87 15.20 3.14
C ALA A 39 4.52 14.70 3.65
N TYR A 40 4.09 13.57 3.10
CA TYR A 40 2.92 12.81 3.51
C TYR A 40 3.34 11.46 4.10
N VAL A 41 2.54 10.97 5.05
CA VAL A 41 2.76 9.69 5.73
C VAL A 41 1.55 8.78 5.65
N VAL A 42 1.81 7.48 5.50
CA VAL A 42 0.78 6.44 5.50
C VAL A 42 1.34 5.12 6.05
N VAL A 43 0.50 4.40 6.79
CA VAL A 43 0.80 3.04 7.23
C VAL A 43 0.52 2.08 6.08
N VAL A 44 1.49 1.26 5.70
CA VAL A 44 1.32 0.27 4.63
C VAL A 44 0.76 -1.03 5.21
N LYS A 45 -0.47 -1.38 4.82
CA LYS A 45 -1.25 -2.48 5.43
C LYS A 45 -1.14 -3.84 4.73
N TYR A 46 -0.26 -4.00 3.75
CA TYR A 46 -0.07 -5.26 3.03
C TYR A 46 1.36 -5.79 3.23
N PRO A 47 1.58 -7.11 3.13
CA PRO A 47 2.90 -7.69 3.32
C PRO A 47 3.86 -7.21 2.24
N ILE A 48 5.00 -6.66 2.67
CA ILE A 48 6.15 -6.32 1.82
C ILE A 48 7.25 -7.32 2.20
N ALA A 49 7.75 -8.08 1.23
CA ALA A 49 8.78 -9.09 1.49
C ALA A 49 10.05 -8.48 2.07
N GLU A 50 10.50 -7.35 1.50
CA GLU A 50 11.70 -6.64 1.90
C GLU A 50 11.51 -5.13 1.79
N LEU A 51 11.75 -4.41 2.90
CA LEU A 51 11.59 -2.95 2.95
C LEU A 51 12.65 -2.20 2.13
N THR A 52 13.86 -2.74 2.05
CA THR A 52 15.02 -2.10 1.42
C THR A 52 14.99 -2.20 -0.11
N SER A 53 14.44 -3.28 -0.65
CA SER A 53 14.28 -3.48 -2.09
C SER A 53 12.97 -2.90 -2.62
N ALA A 54 11.99 -2.62 -1.75
CA ALA A 54 10.73 -2.01 -2.16
C ALA A 54 10.92 -0.66 -2.87
N ARG A 55 10.14 -0.42 -3.92
CA ARG A 55 10.14 0.81 -4.71
C ARG A 55 8.74 1.42 -4.76
N LEU A 56 8.67 2.73 -4.57
CA LEU A 56 7.43 3.48 -4.69
C LEU A 56 7.18 3.88 -6.15
N TYR A 57 5.95 3.68 -6.60
CA TYR A 57 5.49 4.09 -7.92
C TYR A 57 4.28 5.00 -7.82
N GLU A 58 4.26 6.03 -8.65
CA GLU A 58 3.14 6.95 -8.89
C GLU A 58 2.64 6.74 -10.32
N ASP A 59 1.39 6.29 -10.47
CA ASP A 59 0.78 5.89 -11.76
C ASP A 59 1.57 4.84 -12.58
N GLY A 60 2.52 4.17 -11.94
CA GLY A 60 3.38 3.18 -12.60
C GLY A 60 4.78 3.70 -12.90
N GLU A 61 5.02 5.00 -12.73
CA GLU A 61 6.35 5.61 -12.83
C GLU A 61 7.06 5.54 -11.47
N PRO A 62 8.35 5.16 -11.43
CA PRO A 62 9.10 5.09 -10.18
C PRO A 62 9.33 6.48 -9.59
N LEU A 63 9.07 6.62 -8.29
CA LEU A 63 9.48 7.77 -7.50
C LEU A 63 10.86 7.53 -6.87
N GLY A 64 11.58 8.61 -6.56
CA GLY A 64 12.81 8.55 -5.79
C GLY A 64 13.59 9.86 -5.81
N PRO A 65 14.81 9.89 -5.25
CA PRO A 65 15.53 8.81 -4.53
C PRO A 65 14.79 8.08 -3.39
N ALA A 66 15.17 6.82 -3.16
CA ALA A 66 14.71 6.01 -2.02
C ALA A 66 15.52 6.31 -0.74
N ASN A 67 14.95 5.99 0.42
CA ASN A 67 15.58 6.19 1.74
C ASN A 67 16.09 7.63 1.96
N SER A 68 15.35 8.61 1.47
CA SER A 68 15.68 10.03 1.62
C SER A 68 15.53 10.51 3.06
N ASP A 69 16.22 11.59 3.40
CA ASP A 69 16.09 12.23 4.70
C ASP A 69 14.68 12.86 4.87
N PRO A 70 13.99 12.68 6.02
CA PRO A 70 12.67 13.26 6.26
C PRO A 70 12.58 14.78 6.05
N GLN A 71 13.63 15.51 6.41
CA GLN A 71 13.69 16.96 6.22
C GLN A 71 13.83 17.32 4.73
N ASP A 72 14.53 16.51 3.95
CA ASP A 72 14.60 16.69 2.50
C ASP A 72 13.27 16.38 1.82
N ILE A 73 12.55 15.34 2.28
CA ILE A 73 11.21 15.03 1.77
C ILE A 73 10.25 16.19 2.03
N SER A 74 10.30 16.79 3.23
CA SER A 74 9.40 17.90 3.58
C SER A 74 9.77 19.21 2.88
N ALA A 75 11.07 19.52 2.74
CA ALA A 75 11.54 20.78 2.19
C ALA A 75 11.66 20.79 0.66
N LYS A 76 12.14 19.72 0.06
CA LYS A 76 12.39 19.62 -1.40
C LYS A 76 11.25 18.89 -2.10
N GLY A 77 10.78 17.79 -1.51
CA GLY A 77 9.78 16.92 -2.11
C GLY A 77 10.26 16.30 -3.43
N ARG A 78 9.45 16.37 -4.49
CA ARG A 78 9.75 15.90 -5.87
C ARG A 78 9.97 14.40 -6.01
N GLY A 79 9.12 13.61 -5.35
CA GLY A 79 9.19 12.14 -5.42
C GLY A 79 10.16 11.50 -4.43
N LEU A 80 10.80 12.28 -3.55
CA LEU A 80 11.62 11.73 -2.47
C LEU A 80 10.75 10.89 -1.52
N TYR A 81 11.27 9.76 -1.06
CA TYR A 81 10.58 8.90 -0.12
C TYR A 81 11.49 8.10 0.80
N LYS A 82 10.91 7.65 1.91
CA LYS A 82 11.50 6.75 2.89
C LYS A 82 10.46 5.73 3.34
N LEU A 83 10.84 4.47 3.32
CA LEU A 83 10.07 3.36 3.88
C LEU A 83 10.81 2.85 5.12
N TYR A 84 10.14 2.81 6.26
CA TYR A 84 10.76 2.41 7.53
C TYR A 84 9.77 1.65 8.41
N ARG A 85 10.29 0.89 9.36
CA ARG A 85 9.52 0.19 10.40
C ARG A 85 10.15 0.55 11.75
N ARG A 86 9.35 1.04 12.70
CA ARG A 86 9.82 1.27 14.07
C ARG A 86 9.87 -0.05 14.84
N SER A 87 10.72 -0.13 15.86
CA SER A 87 10.95 -1.36 16.63
C SER A 87 9.70 -1.87 17.37
N ASP A 88 8.76 -0.98 17.66
CA ASP A 88 7.48 -1.25 18.33
C ASP A 88 6.30 -1.43 17.35
N GLU A 89 6.53 -1.28 16.05
CA GLU A 89 5.49 -1.35 15.02
C GLU A 89 5.59 -2.63 14.18
N THR A 90 4.46 -3.30 13.99
CA THR A 90 4.37 -4.51 13.15
C THR A 90 4.25 -4.18 11.65
N VAL A 91 3.86 -2.96 11.33
CA VAL A 91 3.56 -2.49 9.97
C VAL A 91 4.51 -1.35 9.57
N PRO A 92 4.99 -1.29 8.32
CA PRO A 92 5.88 -0.23 7.90
C PRO A 92 5.13 1.07 7.59
N ILE A 93 5.83 2.19 7.75
CA ILE A 93 5.38 3.53 7.41
C ILE A 93 6.10 3.98 6.15
N LEU A 94 5.32 4.46 5.19
CA LEU A 94 5.81 5.20 4.04
C LEU A 94 5.72 6.71 4.33
N MET A 95 6.84 7.40 4.22
CA MET A 95 6.91 8.86 4.15
C MET A 95 7.37 9.26 2.75
N PHE A 96 6.64 10.11 2.05
CA PHE A 96 6.98 10.49 0.69
C PHE A 96 6.41 11.86 0.30
N SER A 97 6.85 12.33 -0.86
CA SER A 97 6.26 13.44 -1.60
C SER A 97 5.86 12.96 -2.99
N THR A 98 4.86 13.58 -3.59
CA THR A 98 4.49 13.31 -5.00
C THR A 98 5.52 13.90 -5.95
N SER A 99 5.53 13.47 -7.22
CA SER A 99 6.55 13.89 -8.20
C SER A 99 6.58 15.41 -8.44
N ASP A 100 5.43 16.07 -8.28
CA ASP A 100 5.20 17.50 -8.48
C ASP A 100 4.70 18.22 -7.21
N ASN A 101 4.83 17.59 -6.04
CA ASN A 101 4.44 18.12 -4.73
C ASN A 101 2.95 18.41 -4.53
N THR A 102 2.09 17.96 -5.45
CA THR A 102 0.63 18.02 -5.29
C THR A 102 0.13 17.08 -4.19
N ASP A 103 -1.03 17.37 -3.60
CA ASP A 103 -1.63 16.52 -2.57
C ASP A 103 -2.01 15.14 -3.15
N PRO A 104 -1.43 14.03 -2.63
CA PRO A 104 -1.70 12.67 -3.11
C PRO A 104 -3.13 12.20 -2.85
N ASN A 105 -3.90 12.89 -2.00
CA ASN A 105 -5.31 12.59 -1.76
C ASN A 105 -6.24 13.18 -2.83
N THR A 106 -5.81 14.22 -3.56
CA THR A 106 -6.66 14.95 -4.50
C THR A 106 -6.13 14.97 -5.93
N ASN A 107 -4.87 14.59 -6.16
CA ASN A 107 -4.25 14.63 -7.50
C ASN A 107 -4.69 13.51 -8.44
N GLY A 108 -5.50 12.56 -7.99
CA GLY A 108 -6.07 11.48 -8.80
C GLY A 108 -5.12 10.34 -9.17
N ARG A 109 -3.90 10.33 -8.64
CA ARG A 109 -2.85 9.35 -8.97
C ARG A 109 -2.94 8.09 -8.13
N LYS A 110 -2.35 7.00 -8.62
CA LYS A 110 -2.32 5.69 -7.96
C LYS A 110 -0.93 5.38 -7.44
N TYR A 111 -0.84 5.15 -6.13
CA TYR A 111 0.42 4.83 -5.45
C TYR A 111 0.52 3.34 -5.14
N ARG A 112 1.69 2.75 -5.40
CA ARG A 112 1.96 1.34 -5.08
C ARG A 112 3.42 1.10 -4.69
N LEU A 113 3.65 0.13 -3.82
CA LEU A 113 4.99 -0.40 -3.57
C LEU A 113 5.14 -1.72 -4.33
N LYS A 114 6.29 -1.93 -4.98
CA LYS A 114 6.68 -3.22 -5.57
C LYS A 114 8.02 -3.67 -5.01
#